data_AF-A0A8E0IPB0-F1
#
_entry.id   AF-A0A8E0IPB0-F1
#
_cell.length_a   1.000
_cell.length_b   1.000
_cell.length_c   1.000
_cell.angle_alpha   90.00
_cell.angle_beta   90.00
_cell.angle_gamma   90.00
#
_symmetry.space_group_name_H-M   'P 1'
#
loop_
_entity.id
_entity.type
_entity.pdbx_description
1 polymer ?
#
loop_
_entity_poly.entity_id
_entity_poly.type
_entity_poly.pdbx_seq_one_letter_code
_entity_poly.pdbx_strand_id
1 'polypeptide(L)'
;MIDAELTYRLTRCLLCGFEALHPNGFYTAHVRVLKRWRCHNCYHTVSAKTPLVQPNHTIAAHMTERIMKLAHERLPVKTIAHIIGISASSVQRIIDQNLKLRPARRLPTRLCFDEFHSTHGMMSFICLDADSHRLIALLGDRFN
;
A
#
# COMPACT_ATOMS: atom_id res chain seq x y z
N MET A 1 13.69 -14.34 -16.74
CA MET A 1 13.95 -14.80 -15.37
C MET A 1 14.92 -13.81 -14.76
N ILE A 2 14.54 -13.08 -13.71
CA ILE A 2 15.50 -12.19 -13.03
C ILE A 2 16.29 -13.09 -12.09
N ASP A 3 17.52 -13.41 -12.48
CA ASP A 3 18.45 -14.13 -11.61
C ASP A 3 18.91 -13.21 -10.49
N ALA A 4 18.86 -13.74 -9.27
CA ALA A 4 18.82 -12.89 -8.10
C ALA A 4 19.60 -13.56 -6.98
N GLU A 5 20.91 -13.33 -6.99
CA GLU A 5 21.86 -13.90 -6.05
C GLU A 5 21.87 -13.15 -4.72
N LEU A 6 22.15 -13.87 -3.62
CA LEU A 6 22.32 -13.25 -2.31
C LEU A 6 23.76 -12.74 -2.20
N THR A 7 23.91 -11.46 -1.81
CA THR A 7 25.22 -10.85 -1.57
C THR A 7 25.89 -11.33 -0.27
N TYR A 8 25.21 -12.18 0.51
CA TYR A 8 25.69 -12.64 1.81
C TYR A 8 25.35 -14.12 2.04
N ARG A 9 26.14 -14.77 2.91
CA ARG A 9 25.92 -16.14 3.38
C ARG A 9 25.57 -16.13 4.86
N LEU A 10 24.53 -16.88 5.24
CA LEU A 10 24.16 -17.10 6.63
C LEU A 10 24.62 -18.51 7.06
N THR A 11 25.64 -18.57 7.91
CA THR A 11 26.15 -19.83 8.50
C THR A 11 25.85 -19.93 10.00
N ARG A 12 25.83 -18.79 10.71
CA ARG A 12 25.67 -18.72 12.17
C ARG A 12 24.26 -18.30 12.59
N CYS A 13 23.67 -19.05 13.53
CA CYS A 13 22.33 -18.77 14.03
C CYS A 13 22.29 -17.47 14.86
N LEU A 14 21.36 -16.57 14.53
CA LEU A 14 21.16 -15.30 15.23
C LEU A 14 20.59 -15.47 16.65
N LEU A 15 20.02 -16.64 16.96
CA LEU A 15 19.40 -16.91 18.26
C LEU A 15 20.38 -17.58 19.23
N CYS A 16 21.04 -18.67 18.81
CA CYS A 16 21.91 -19.47 19.68
C CYS A 16 23.41 -19.35 19.37
N GLY A 17 23.79 -18.63 18.32
CA GLY A 17 25.20 -18.37 17.99
C GLY A 17 25.97 -19.58 17.43
N PHE A 18 25.33 -20.74 17.19
CA PHE A 18 26.01 -21.89 16.59
C PHE A 18 26.03 -21.82 15.06
N GLU A 19 27.09 -22.34 14.45
CA GLU A 19 27.21 -22.54 12.99
C GLU A 19 26.41 -23.75 12.52
N ALA A 20 25.09 -23.70 12.75
CA ALA A 20 24.18 -24.79 12.48
C ALA A 20 23.01 -24.36 11.57
N LEU A 21 23.14 -23.27 10.80
CA LEU A 21 22.12 -22.85 9.83
C LEU A 21 22.26 -23.63 8.53
N HIS A 22 21.24 -24.41 8.21
CA HIS A 22 21.16 -25.16 6.96
C HIS A 22 20.02 -24.61 6.09
N PRO A 23 20.15 -24.58 4.75
CA PRO A 23 19.05 -24.19 3.86
C PRO A 23 17.81 -25.05 4.11
N ASN A 24 16.67 -24.41 4.35
CA ASN A 24 15.39 -25.05 4.64
C ASN A 24 14.35 -24.70 3.56
N GLY A 25 14.73 -25.02 2.32
CA GLY A 25 13.94 -24.75 1.13
C GLY A 25 13.77 -23.27 0.80
N PHE A 26 12.77 -23.01 -0.03
CA PHE A 26 12.45 -21.67 -0.51
C PHE A 26 10.98 -21.32 -0.22
N TYR A 27 10.68 -20.02 -0.18
CA TYR A 27 9.33 -19.49 -0.10
C TYR A 27 9.03 -18.71 -1.37
N THR A 28 7.98 -19.06 -2.09
CA THR A 28 7.49 -18.34 -3.25
C THR A 28 6.50 -17.26 -2.81
N ALA A 29 6.94 -16.01 -2.77
CA ALA A 29 6.02 -14.87 -2.88
C ALA A 29 5.69 -14.67 -4.36
N HIS A 30 4.53 -14.06 -4.68
CA HIS A 30 4.09 -13.75 -6.05
C HIS A 30 5.14 -13.03 -6.94
N VAL A 31 6.23 -12.50 -6.36
CA VAL A 31 7.29 -11.77 -7.05
C VAL A 31 8.68 -12.40 -6.88
N ARG A 32 8.92 -13.34 -5.93
CA ARG A 32 10.25 -13.96 -5.76
C ARG A 32 10.29 -15.20 -4.88
N VAL A 33 11.27 -16.06 -5.16
CA VAL A 33 11.72 -17.19 -4.35
C VAL A 33 12.71 -16.70 -3.28
N LEU A 34 12.31 -16.63 -2.01
CA LEU A 34 13.18 -16.28 -0.88
C LEU A 34 13.79 -17.55 -0.26
N LYS A 35 15.11 -17.57 -0.10
CA LYS A 35 15.82 -18.66 0.57
C LYS A 35 15.58 -18.61 2.09
N ARG A 36 15.27 -19.76 2.68
CA ARG A 36 15.10 -19.93 4.13
C ARG A 36 16.23 -20.78 4.68
N TRP A 37 16.59 -20.56 5.94
CA TRP A 37 17.51 -21.40 6.69
C TRP A 37 16.86 -21.81 8.00
N ARG A 38 17.17 -23.01 8.47
CA ARG A 38 16.77 -23.52 9.77
C ARG A 38 18.01 -23.92 10.56
N CYS A 39 18.06 -23.50 11.82
CA CYS A 39 19.10 -23.91 12.73
C CYS A 39 18.84 -25.35 13.20
N HIS A 40 19.80 -26.27 13.06
CA HIS A 40 19.64 -27.64 13.58
C HIS A 40 19.82 -27.74 15.10
N ASN A 41 20.45 -26.75 15.74
CA ASN A 41 20.63 -26.73 17.20
C ASN A 41 19.40 -26.22 17.95
N CYS A 42 18.83 -25.09 17.53
CA CYS A 42 17.68 -24.46 18.23
C CYS A 42 16.38 -24.45 17.41
N TYR A 43 16.38 -25.05 16.21
CA TYR A 43 15.24 -25.10 15.28
C TYR A 43 14.68 -23.75 14.81
N HIS A 44 15.33 -22.63 15.17
CA HIS A 44 14.96 -21.29 14.72
C HIS A 44 15.11 -21.15 13.20
N THR A 45 14.12 -20.52 12.55
CA THR A 45 14.10 -20.32 11.10
C THR A 45 14.34 -18.85 10.76
N VAL A 46 15.22 -18.61 9.79
CA VAL A 46 15.56 -17.27 9.30
C VAL A 46 15.36 -17.22 7.79
N SER A 47 14.76 -16.15 7.28
CA SER A 47 14.58 -15.91 5.85
C SER A 47 15.58 -14.87 5.35
N ALA A 48 15.91 -14.94 4.05
CA ALA A 48 16.70 -13.90 3.41
C ALA A 48 15.97 -12.55 3.51
N LYS A 49 16.71 -11.50 3.88
CA LYS A 49 16.21 -10.12 3.92
C LYS A 49 16.56 -9.44 2.60
N THR A 50 15.64 -8.62 2.10
CA THR A 50 15.84 -7.79 0.91
C THR A 50 15.38 -6.37 1.22
N PRO A 51 16.07 -5.32 0.73
CA PRO A 51 15.60 -3.96 0.88
C PRO A 51 14.35 -3.68 0.03
N LEU A 52 14.01 -4.55 -0.92
CA LEU A 52 12.89 -4.35 -1.84
C LEU A 52 11.52 -4.49 -1.15
N VAL A 53 11.43 -5.39 -0.17
CA VAL A 53 10.16 -5.77 0.48
C VAL A 53 10.40 -5.85 1.99
N GLN A 54 9.52 -5.23 2.77
CA GLN A 54 9.60 -5.32 4.22
C GLN A 54 9.34 -6.77 4.70
N PRO A 55 9.92 -7.17 5.85
CA PRO A 55 9.61 -8.47 6.45
C PRO A 55 8.10 -8.67 6.60
N ASN A 56 7.59 -9.84 6.22
CA ASN A 56 6.16 -10.22 6.24
C ASN A 56 5.25 -9.47 5.25
N HIS A 57 5.82 -8.71 4.32
CA HIS A 57 5.07 -8.13 3.20
C HIS A 57 5.39 -8.89 1.90
N THR A 58 4.44 -8.91 0.98
CA THR A 58 4.61 -9.50 -0.37
C THR A 58 4.75 -8.43 -1.46
N ILE A 59 4.41 -7.18 -1.15
CA ILE A 59 4.41 -6.05 -2.08
C ILE A 59 5.57 -5.12 -1.71
N ALA A 60 6.33 -4.72 -2.72
CA ALA A 60 7.47 -3.83 -2.53
C ALA A 60 7.03 -2.41 -2.17
N ALA A 61 7.83 -1.71 -1.35
CA ALA A 61 7.48 -0.37 -0.86
C ALA A 61 7.25 0.64 -2.00
N HIS A 62 8.05 0.58 -3.07
CA HIS A 62 7.90 1.45 -4.24
C HIS A 62 6.57 1.24 -4.98
N MET A 63 5.99 0.02 -4.93
CA MET A 63 4.68 -0.24 -5.53
C MET A 63 3.58 0.45 -4.73
N THR A 64 3.67 0.44 -3.40
CA THR A 64 2.74 1.17 -2.52
C THR A 64 2.77 2.67 -2.81
N GLU A 65 3.96 3.26 -2.94
CA GLU A 65 4.10 4.68 -3.29
C GLU A 65 3.47 4.99 -4.65
N ARG A 66 3.73 4.15 -5.66
CA ARG A 66 3.15 4.31 -7.00
C ARG A 66 1.62 4.19 -6.99
N ILE A 67 1.07 3.25 -6.22
CA ILE A 67 -0.39 3.12 -6.03
C ILE A 67 -0.97 4.39 -5.43
N MET A 68 -0.36 4.94 -4.38
CA MET A 68 -0.84 6.16 -3.73
C MET A 68 -0.76 7.37 -4.67
N LYS A 69 0.28 7.46 -5.51
CA LYS A 69 0.39 8.50 -6.53
C LYS A 69 -0.74 8.43 -7.56
N LEU A 70 -0.98 7.24 -8.13
CA LEU A 70 -2.06 7.04 -9.10
C LEU A 70 -3.45 7.26 -8.49
N ALA A 71 -3.64 6.91 -7.22
CA ALA A 71 -4.87 7.21 -6.49
C ALA A 71 -5.06 8.72 -6.26
N HIS A 72 -3.97 9.46 -6.03
CA HIS A 72 -4.00 10.92 -5.91
C HIS A 72 -4.37 11.60 -7.24
N GLU A 73 -3.94 11.01 -8.36
CA GLU A 73 -4.36 11.38 -9.73
C GLU A 73 -5.81 10.96 -10.05
N ARG A 74 -6.57 10.47 -9.05
CA ARG A 74 -7.98 10.08 -9.13
C ARG A 74 -8.27 8.94 -10.11
N LEU A 75 -7.28 8.10 -10.42
CA LEU A 75 -7.50 6.96 -11.30
C LEU A 75 -8.38 5.89 -10.62
N PRO A 76 -9.25 5.20 -11.39
CA PRO A 76 -10.06 4.11 -10.87
C PRO A 76 -9.18 2.97 -10.34
N VAL A 77 -9.60 2.34 -9.23
CA VAL A 77 -8.88 1.21 -8.61
C VAL A 77 -8.58 0.08 -9.60
N LYS A 78 -9.49 -0.20 -10.53
CA LYS A 78 -9.30 -1.21 -11.60
C LYS A 78 -8.18 -0.82 -12.57
N THR A 79 -8.09 0.46 -12.94
CA THR A 79 -7.04 0.98 -13.80
C THR A 79 -5.69 0.93 -13.10
N ILE A 80 -5.63 1.33 -11.83
CA ILE A 80 -4.43 1.22 -11.00
C ILE A 80 -3.97 -0.24 -10.89
N ALA A 81 -4.90 -1.16 -10.65
CA ALA A 81 -4.62 -2.59 -10.58
C ALA A 81 -3.98 -3.12 -11.86
N HIS A 82 -4.49 -2.68 -13.02
CA HIS A 82 -3.92 -3.03 -14.32
C HIS A 82 -2.51 -2.45 -14.52
N ILE A 83 -2.28 -1.19 -14.17
CA ILE A 83 -0.97 -0.52 -14.30
C ILE A 83 0.09 -1.17 -13.39
N ILE A 84 -0.30 -1.56 -12.18
CA ILE A 84 0.62 -2.13 -11.18
C ILE A 84 0.79 -3.64 -11.35
N GLY A 85 -0.19 -4.33 -11.93
CA GLY A 85 -0.16 -5.79 -12.11
C GLY A 85 -0.53 -6.56 -10.84
N ILE A 86 -1.41 -6.01 -10.00
CA ILE A 86 -1.95 -6.69 -8.79
C ILE A 86 -3.48 -6.68 -8.79
N SER A 87 -4.12 -7.43 -7.90
CA SER A 87 -5.58 -7.44 -7.82
C SER A 87 -6.15 -6.08 -7.38
N ALA A 88 -7.34 -5.72 -7.87
CA ALA A 88 -8.06 -4.53 -7.43
C ALA A 88 -8.31 -4.52 -5.91
N SER A 89 -8.58 -5.69 -5.32
CA SER A 89 -8.70 -5.85 -3.87
C SER A 89 -7.40 -5.52 -3.12
N SER A 90 -6.24 -5.87 -3.69
CA SER A 90 -4.94 -5.53 -3.11
C SER A 90 -4.69 -4.02 -3.19
N VAL A 91 -5.01 -3.38 -4.31
CA VAL A 91 -4.93 -1.92 -4.47
C VAL A 91 -5.80 -1.22 -3.42
N GLN A 92 -7.08 -1.59 -3.30
CA GLN A 92 -7.99 -0.99 -2.33
C GLN A 92 -7.45 -1.10 -0.90
N ARG A 93 -7.03 -2.31 -0.49
CA ARG A 93 -6.45 -2.53 0.84
C ARG A 93 -5.23 -1.65 1.11
N ILE A 94 -4.36 -1.47 0.12
CA ILE A 94 -3.17 -0.61 0.25
C ILE A 94 -3.59 0.85 0.42
N ILE A 95 -4.55 1.32 -0.38
CA ILE A 95 -5.07 2.68 -0.25
C ILE A 95 -5.65 2.88 1.15
N ASP A 96 -6.51 1.97 1.62
CA ASP A 96 -7.17 2.08 2.93
C ASP A 96 -6.16 2.10 4.09
N GLN A 97 -5.12 1.26 4.02
CA GLN A 97 -4.06 1.20 5.03
C GLN A 97 -3.20 2.47 5.08
N ASN A 98 -3.07 3.18 3.96
CA ASN A 98 -2.23 4.37 3.84
C ASN A 98 -3.03 5.68 3.89
N LEU A 99 -4.36 5.62 3.78
CA LEU A 99 -5.23 6.77 3.86
C LEU A 99 -5.37 7.21 5.33
N LYS A 100 -4.69 8.30 5.67
CA LYS A 100 -4.88 8.97 6.97
C LYS A 100 -6.05 9.93 6.87
N LEU A 101 -7.26 9.44 7.12
CA LEU A 101 -8.42 10.31 7.31
C LEU A 101 -8.13 11.23 8.51
N ARG A 102 -8.04 12.54 8.24
CA ARG A 102 -7.94 13.55 9.30
C ARG A 102 -9.34 14.05 9.58
N PRO A 103 -10.00 13.61 10.66
CA PRO A 103 -11.30 14.17 11.02
C PRO A 103 -11.13 15.67 11.26
N ALA A 104 -12.14 16.45 10.85
CA ALA A 104 -12.18 17.86 11.19
C ALA A 104 -12.18 18.00 12.73
N ARG A 105 -11.32 18.86 13.28
CA ARG A 105 -11.27 19.11 14.74
C ARG A 105 -12.60 19.64 15.28
N ARG A 106 -13.33 20.36 14.44
CA ARG A 106 -14.65 20.90 14.72
C ARG A 106 -15.43 20.98 13.41
N LEU A 107 -16.63 20.44 13.40
CA LEU A 107 -17.59 20.67 12.33
C LEU A 107 -18.41 21.92 12.68
N PRO A 108 -18.84 22.71 11.68
CA PRO A 108 -19.86 23.74 11.88
C PRO A 108 -21.12 23.14 12.49
N THR A 109 -21.85 23.95 13.25
CA THR A 109 -23.12 23.53 13.87
C THR A 109 -24.17 23.18 12.82
N ARG A 110 -24.14 23.88 11.68
CA ARG A 110 -25.05 23.68 10.55
C ARG A 110 -24.24 23.59 9.26
N LEU A 111 -24.47 22.52 8.51
CA LEU A 111 -23.86 22.27 7.22
C LEU A 111 -24.93 22.37 6.13
N CYS A 112 -24.59 23.02 5.03
CA CYS A 112 -25.36 22.97 3.79
C CYS A 112 -24.59 22.12 2.78
N PHE A 113 -25.30 21.23 2.10
CA PHE A 113 -24.77 20.43 1.02
C PHE A 113 -25.78 20.40 -0.12
N ASP A 114 -25.29 20.48 -1.34
CA ASP A 114 -26.12 20.48 -2.53
C ASP A 114 -25.34 19.90 -3.73
N GLU A 115 -26.08 19.55 -4.77
CA GLU A 115 -25.53 19.13 -6.06
C GLU A 115 -25.96 20.13 -7.14
N PHE A 116 -25.00 20.68 -7.88
CA PHE A 116 -25.27 21.71 -8.87
C PHE A 116 -24.53 21.45 -10.18
N HIS A 117 -25.06 22.00 -11.28
CA HIS A 117 -24.39 21.98 -12.58
C HIS A 117 -23.24 23.02 -12.58
N SER A 118 -22.01 22.53 -12.68
CA SER A 118 -20.81 23.35 -12.82
C SER A 118 -20.55 23.76 -14.28
N THR A 119 -19.57 24.64 -14.48
CA THR A 119 -19.09 25.00 -15.82
C THR A 119 -18.69 23.75 -16.60
N HIS A 120 -19.08 23.68 -17.88
CA HIS A 120 -18.95 22.49 -18.76
C HIS A 120 -19.99 21.38 -18.57
N GLY A 121 -21.11 21.66 -17.88
CA GLY A 121 -22.25 20.74 -17.80
C GLY A 121 -22.04 19.54 -16.87
N MET A 122 -20.93 19.54 -16.12
CA MET A 122 -20.61 18.50 -15.13
C MET A 122 -21.36 18.76 -13.82
N MET A 123 -21.88 17.71 -13.20
CA MET A 123 -22.44 17.80 -11.85
C MET A 123 -21.32 17.94 -10.82
N SER A 124 -21.53 18.77 -9.81
CA SER A 124 -20.59 18.97 -8.72
C SER A 124 -21.31 19.00 -7.39
N PHE A 125 -20.70 18.38 -6.40
CA PHE A 125 -21.14 18.41 -5.02
C PHE A 125 -20.46 19.57 -4.28
N ILE A 126 -21.24 20.38 -3.57
CA ILE A 126 -20.75 21.48 -2.75
C ILE A 126 -21.13 21.27 -1.28
N CYS A 127 -20.24 21.64 -0.37
CA CYS A 127 -20.49 21.67 1.06
C CYS A 127 -19.99 22.98 1.67
N LEU A 128 -20.87 23.64 2.42
CA LEU A 128 -20.70 24.96 3.01
C LEU A 128 -21.06 24.93 4.50
N ASP A 129 -20.46 25.83 5.27
CA ASP A 129 -20.97 26.23 6.57
C ASP A 129 -22.25 27.05 6.37
N ALA A 130 -23.37 26.61 6.94
CA ALA A 130 -24.66 27.27 6.74
C ALA A 130 -24.72 28.67 7.37
N ASP A 131 -23.92 28.93 8.41
CA ASP A 131 -23.96 30.18 9.15
C ASP A 131 -23.04 31.25 8.55
N SER A 132 -21.83 30.85 8.16
CA SER A 132 -20.82 31.76 7.61
C SER A 132 -20.75 31.76 6.08
N HIS A 133 -21.48 30.85 5.42
CA HIS A 133 -21.42 30.56 3.98
C HIS A 133 -20.00 30.23 3.48
N ARG A 134 -19.11 29.80 4.38
CA ARG A 134 -17.73 29.45 4.02
C ARG A 134 -17.68 28.09 3.35
N LEU A 135 -16.98 28.01 2.21
CA LEU A 135 -16.73 26.75 1.50
C LEU A 135 -15.91 25.78 2.35
N ILE A 136 -16.43 24.56 2.50
CA ILE A 136 -15.79 23.46 3.20
C ILE A 136 -15.22 22.47 2.19
N ALA A 137 -16.02 22.07 1.21
CA ALA A 137 -15.60 21.15 0.17
C ALA A 137 -16.34 21.44 -1.15
N LEU A 138 -15.62 21.27 -2.25
CA LEU A 138 -16.16 21.23 -3.61
C LEU A 138 -15.59 19.99 -4.28
N LEU A 139 -16.47 19.08 -4.69
CA LEU A 139 -16.10 17.84 -5.35
C LEU A 139 -16.73 17.83 -6.75
N GLY A 140 -15.89 17.82 -7.78
CA GLY A 140 -16.35 17.66 -9.15
C GLY A 140 -16.73 16.21 -9.47
N ASP A 141 -17.34 16.02 -10.65
CA ASP A 141 -17.74 14.71 -11.16
C ASP A 141 -16.55 13.72 -11.27
N ARG A 142 -16.86 12.43 -11.12
CA ARG A 142 -15.92 11.31 -11.26
C ARG A 142 -15.78 10.81 -12.69
N PHE A 143 -16.66 11.24 -13.60
CA PHE A 143 -16.64 10.86 -15.02
C PHE A 143 -15.95 11.92 -15.88
N ASN A 144 -14.62 11.96 -15.85
CA ASN A 144 -13.80 12.50 -16.93
C ASN A 144 -12.80 11.43 -17.37
#